data_AF-A0A2H9LKC6-F1
#
_entry.id   AF-A0A2H9LKC6-F1
#
_cell.length_a   1.000
_cell.length_b   1.000
_cell.length_c   1.000
_cell.angle_alpha   90.00
_cell.angle_beta   90.00
_cell.angle_gamma   90.00
#
_symmetry.space_group_name_H-M   'P 1'
#
loop_
_entity.id
_entity.type
_entity.pdbx_description
1 polymer ?
#
loop_
_entity_poly.entity_id
_entity_poly.type
_entity_poly.pdbx_seq_one_letter_code
_entity_poly.pdbx_strand_id
1 'polypeptide(L)'
;MGEEESSVAKEYRTRLESAVSYGEVWDIVKDSVDFSVHKRRAGMMLFLDDLPIQLGAYHPVGTNNIVLNRTLVQIVEATVESRRVVNALIYNLLVHEYLHALGEYSEVEVRRMVYEIARKCFGEEYIVTEVAKRSPWSLLKGIPLQSVNAPKRVMEIVKDFEKTDRYIV
;
A
#
# COMPACT_ATOMS: atom_id res chain seq x y z
N MET A 1 -3.21 -30.40 9.73
CA MET A 1 -4.36 -29.84 10.47
C MET A 1 -4.52 -28.42 9.97
N GLY A 2 -5.46 -28.21 9.04
CA GLY A 2 -5.68 -26.89 8.44
C GLY A 2 -6.23 -25.95 9.51
N GLU A 3 -5.51 -24.87 9.75
CA GLU A 3 -6.00 -23.79 10.60
C GLU A 3 -7.31 -23.29 9.99
N GLU A 4 -8.37 -23.24 10.80
CA GLU A 4 -9.56 -22.47 10.47
C GLU A 4 -9.12 -21.02 10.27
N GLU A 5 -8.95 -20.68 9.00
CA GLU A 5 -8.56 -19.37 8.56
C GLU A 5 -9.55 -18.34 9.14
N SER A 6 -9.04 -17.49 10.03
CA SER A 6 -9.79 -16.48 10.78
C SER A 6 -10.74 -15.72 9.86
N SER A 7 -12.00 -15.55 10.27
CA SER A 7 -13.02 -14.81 9.51
C SER A 7 -12.54 -13.42 9.10
N VAL A 8 -11.75 -12.77 9.95
CA VAL A 8 -11.12 -11.47 9.71
C VAL A 8 -10.15 -11.53 8.52
N ALA A 9 -9.32 -12.58 8.44
CA ALA A 9 -8.36 -12.72 7.36
C ALA A 9 -9.05 -12.92 6.00
N LYS A 10 -10.13 -13.72 5.98
CA LYS A 10 -10.94 -13.91 4.76
C LYS A 10 -11.56 -12.60 4.27
N GLU A 11 -12.06 -11.78 5.20
CA GLU A 11 -12.66 -10.50 4.87
C GLU A 11 -11.64 -9.54 4.23
N TYR A 12 -10.48 -9.34 4.86
CA TYR A 12 -9.44 -8.46 4.32
C TYR A 12 -8.93 -8.91 2.95
N ARG A 13 -8.73 -10.22 2.77
CA ARG A 13 -8.32 -10.79 1.47
C ARG A 13 -9.37 -10.55 0.39
N THR A 14 -10.64 -10.82 0.71
CA THR A 14 -11.74 -10.61 -0.25
C THR A 14 -11.82 -9.15 -0.67
N ARG A 15 -11.78 -8.22 0.31
CA ARG A 15 -11.80 -6.78 0.06
C ARG A 15 -10.63 -6.33 -0.81
N LEU A 16 -9.41 -6.79 -0.52
CA LEU A 16 -8.22 -6.39 -1.28
C LEU A 16 -8.21 -6.98 -2.69
N GLU A 17 -8.72 -8.20 -2.87
CA GLU A 17 -8.83 -8.83 -4.20
C GLU A 17 -9.89 -8.16 -5.08
N SER A 18 -10.99 -7.71 -4.47
CA SER A 18 -12.06 -7.00 -5.18
C SER A 18 -11.76 -5.52 -5.41
N ALA A 19 -10.73 -4.95 -4.78
CA ALA A 19 -10.44 -3.53 -4.88
C ALA A 19 -10.01 -3.14 -6.30
N VAL A 20 -10.74 -2.18 -6.88
CA VAL A 20 -10.51 -1.67 -8.25
C VAL A 20 -9.94 -0.25 -8.28
N SER A 21 -9.97 0.47 -7.16
CA SER A 21 -9.39 1.82 -7.05
C SER A 21 -8.40 1.95 -5.89
N TYR A 22 -7.53 2.98 -5.96
CA TYR A 22 -6.63 3.33 -4.87
C TYR A 22 -7.39 3.69 -3.59
N GLY A 23 -8.57 4.31 -3.69
CA GLY A 23 -9.42 4.64 -2.54
C GLY A 23 -9.95 3.39 -1.82
N GLU A 24 -10.29 2.34 -2.55
CA GLU A 24 -10.71 1.07 -1.95
C GLU A 24 -9.55 0.36 -1.24
N VAL A 25 -8.34 0.39 -1.83
CA VAL A 25 -7.13 -0.08 -1.16
C VAL A 25 -6.84 0.77 0.09
N TRP A 26 -7.03 2.08 0.01
CA TRP A 26 -6.83 3.00 1.12
C TRP A 26 -7.78 2.76 2.30
N ASP A 27 -9.05 2.45 2.03
CA ASP A 27 -10.00 2.07 3.09
C ASP A 27 -9.51 0.82 3.84
N ILE A 28 -8.95 -0.15 3.11
CA ILE A 28 -8.36 -1.36 3.71
C ILE A 28 -7.12 -1.02 4.54
N VAL A 29 -6.28 -0.10 4.06
CA VAL A 29 -5.09 0.39 4.79
C VAL A 29 -5.48 1.04 6.11
N LYS A 30 -6.48 1.93 6.10
CA LYS A 30 -6.95 2.59 7.33
C LYS A 30 -7.52 1.59 8.32
N ASP A 31 -8.37 0.67 7.85
CA ASP A 31 -9.02 -0.32 8.71
C ASP A 31 -8.02 -1.30 9.32
N SER A 32 -7.05 -1.79 8.53
CA SER A 32 -6.06 -2.75 9.00
C SER A 32 -5.10 -2.15 10.04
N VAL A 33 -4.71 -0.89 9.84
CA VAL A 33 -3.87 -0.13 10.77
C VAL A 33 -4.65 0.16 12.05
N ASP A 34 -5.88 0.65 11.97
CA ASP A 34 -6.73 0.90 13.14
C ASP A 34 -6.98 -0.38 13.96
N PHE A 35 -7.30 -1.49 13.29
CA PHE A 35 -7.46 -2.82 13.91
C PHE A 35 -6.18 -3.34 14.60
N SER A 36 -5.01 -2.98 14.08
CA SER A 36 -3.74 -3.52 14.54
C SER A 36 -3.05 -2.65 15.58
N VAL A 37 -3.13 -1.32 15.44
CA VAL A 37 -2.38 -0.35 16.24
C VAL A 37 -3.24 0.71 16.92
N HIS A 38 -4.57 0.70 16.71
CA HIS A 38 -5.53 1.62 17.32
C HIS A 38 -5.20 3.10 17.09
N LYS A 39 -4.72 3.41 15.88
CA LYS A 39 -4.41 4.77 15.44
C LYS A 39 -5.11 5.04 14.12
N ARG A 40 -5.60 6.28 13.97
CA ARG A 40 -6.26 6.76 12.76
C ARG A 40 -5.91 8.21 12.50
N ARG A 41 -5.76 8.58 11.23
CA ARG A 41 -5.65 9.95 10.72
C ARG A 41 -6.48 10.04 9.45
N ALA A 42 -7.32 11.05 9.37
CA ALA A 42 -8.20 11.30 8.23
C ALA A 42 -7.64 12.42 7.34
N GLY A 43 -8.25 12.59 6.17
CA GLY A 43 -7.96 13.71 5.27
C GLY A 43 -6.65 13.58 4.51
N MET A 44 -6.21 12.34 4.25
CA MET A 44 -5.01 12.08 3.46
C MET A 44 -5.30 12.29 1.96
N MET A 45 -4.28 12.65 1.21
CA MET A 45 -4.32 12.85 -0.24
C MET A 45 -3.27 11.98 -0.90
N LEU A 46 -3.62 11.36 -2.03
CA LEU A 46 -2.69 10.56 -2.83
C LEU A 46 -2.35 11.28 -4.13
N PHE A 47 -1.05 11.38 -4.38
CA PHE A 47 -0.48 11.86 -5.63
C PHE A 47 0.26 10.71 -6.31
N LEU A 48 0.20 10.66 -7.64
CA LEU A 48 1.00 9.75 -8.45
C LEU A 48 2.10 10.54 -9.15
N ASP A 49 3.35 10.10 -9.03
CA ASP A 49 4.49 10.72 -9.71
C ASP A 49 5.41 9.66 -10.32
N ASP A 50 6.18 10.03 -11.33
CA ASP A 50 7.15 9.16 -11.98
C ASP A 50 8.50 9.28 -11.24
N LEU A 51 8.67 8.45 -10.20
CA LEU A 51 9.82 8.47 -9.29
C LEU A 51 10.89 7.42 -9.66
N PRO A 52 12.15 7.56 -9.18
CA PRO A 52 13.16 6.50 -9.29
C PRO A 52 12.63 5.18 -8.76
N ILE A 53 12.94 4.06 -9.44
CA ILE A 53 12.35 2.75 -9.09
C ILE A 53 12.70 2.28 -7.68
N GLN A 54 13.77 2.80 -7.09
CA GLN A 54 14.20 2.56 -5.71
C GLN A 54 13.32 3.27 -4.67
N LEU A 55 12.41 4.15 -5.09
CA LEU A 55 11.48 4.87 -4.24
C LEU A 55 10.05 4.44 -4.60
N GLY A 56 9.40 3.68 -3.72
CA GLY A 56 8.06 3.16 -3.99
C GLY A 56 6.95 4.16 -3.69
N ALA A 57 7.09 4.89 -2.59
CA ALA A 57 6.25 6.02 -2.21
C ALA A 57 7.04 6.91 -1.24
N TYR A 58 6.49 8.07 -0.90
CA TYR A 58 6.95 8.86 0.25
C TYR A 58 5.83 9.74 0.80
N HIS A 59 5.86 9.94 2.12
CA HIS A 59 5.08 10.93 2.86
C HIS A 59 5.94 12.16 3.16
N PRO A 60 5.68 13.34 2.54
CA PRO A 60 6.32 14.58 2.96
C PRO A 60 5.91 14.92 4.40
N VAL A 61 6.87 14.95 5.31
CA VAL A 61 6.64 15.20 6.74
C VAL A 61 5.88 16.51 6.95
N GLY A 62 4.87 16.47 7.81
CA GLY A 62 4.04 17.64 8.15
C GLY A 62 2.92 17.95 7.14
N THR A 63 2.73 17.11 6.12
CA THR A 63 1.63 17.27 5.15
C THR A 63 0.55 16.21 5.38
N ASN A 64 -0.50 16.24 4.57
CA ASN A 64 -1.48 15.15 4.45
C ASN A 64 -1.25 14.30 3.19
N ASN A 65 -0.08 14.41 2.57
CA ASN A 65 0.15 13.87 1.24
C ASN A 65 0.89 12.54 1.31
N ILE A 66 0.51 11.61 0.44
CA ILE A 66 1.30 10.44 0.08
C ILE A 66 1.59 10.58 -1.42
N VAL A 67 2.84 10.41 -1.82
CA VAL A 67 3.23 10.39 -3.23
C VAL A 67 3.63 8.97 -3.58
N LEU A 68 2.89 8.31 -4.47
CA LEU A 68 3.12 6.93 -4.91
C LEU A 68 3.83 6.92 -6.27
N ASN A 69 4.79 6.01 -6.42
CA ASN A 69 5.53 5.85 -7.66
C ASN A 69 4.66 5.16 -8.73
N ARG A 70 4.16 5.96 -9.67
CA ARG A 70 3.33 5.50 -10.79
C ARG A 70 4.09 4.53 -11.70
N THR A 71 5.36 4.81 -11.96
CA THR A 71 6.23 3.95 -12.77
C THR A 71 6.37 2.57 -12.16
N LEU A 72 6.60 2.48 -10.84
CA LEU A 72 6.71 1.21 -10.14
C LEU A 72 5.44 0.38 -10.27
N VAL A 73 4.28 0.98 -10.00
CA VAL A 73 2.98 0.29 -10.10
C VAL A 73 2.73 -0.19 -11.52
N GLN A 74 2.99 0.65 -12.53
CA GLN A 74 2.78 0.29 -13.95
C GLN A 74 3.71 -0.83 -14.41
N ILE A 75 4.96 -0.88 -13.95
CA ILE A 75 5.87 -1.99 -14.25
C ILE A 75 5.29 -3.30 -13.70
N VAL A 76 4.86 -3.30 -12.43
CA VAL A 76 4.31 -4.51 -11.80
C VAL A 76 2.99 -4.92 -12.45
N GLU A 77 2.12 -3.97 -12.78
CA GLU A 77 0.87 -4.25 -13.51
C GLU A 77 1.11 -4.83 -14.91
N ALA A 78 2.14 -4.35 -15.62
CA ALA A 78 2.47 -4.84 -16.96
C ALA A 78 3.20 -6.20 -16.97
N THR A 79 3.82 -6.59 -15.86
CA THR A 79 4.62 -7.83 -15.77
C THR A 79 3.93 -8.95 -15.02
N VAL A 80 3.03 -8.59 -14.09
CA VAL A 80 2.29 -9.55 -13.28
C VAL A 80 0.82 -9.43 -13.67
N GLU A 81 0.31 -10.41 -14.41
CA GLU A 81 -1.11 -10.53 -14.80
C GLU A 81 -2.03 -10.90 -13.60
N SER A 82 -1.77 -10.33 -12.43
CA SER A 82 -2.54 -10.58 -11.20
C SER A 82 -2.83 -9.29 -10.46
N ARG A 83 -4.09 -8.84 -10.51
CA ARG A 83 -4.60 -7.71 -9.72
C ARG A 83 -4.29 -7.86 -8.23
N ARG A 84 -4.35 -9.09 -7.72
CA ARG A 84 -4.00 -9.42 -6.33
C ARG A 84 -2.58 -8.99 -5.98
N VAL A 85 -1.61 -9.22 -6.86
CA VAL A 85 -0.20 -8.86 -6.63
C VAL A 85 0.00 -7.34 -6.71
N VAL A 86 -0.64 -6.68 -7.68
CA VAL A 86 -0.61 -5.21 -7.81
C VAL A 86 -1.21 -4.54 -6.57
N ASN A 87 -2.37 -5.02 -6.11
CA ASN A 87 -3.01 -4.49 -4.90
C ASN A 87 -2.17 -4.77 -3.65
N ALA A 88 -1.47 -5.91 -3.56
CA ALA A 88 -0.56 -6.20 -2.46
C ALA A 88 0.65 -5.25 -2.41
N LEU A 89 1.19 -4.86 -3.58
CA LEU A 89 2.24 -3.85 -3.67
C LEU A 89 1.73 -2.50 -3.18
N ILE A 90 0.61 -2.02 -3.74
CA ILE A 90 0.02 -0.72 -3.40
C ILE A 90 -0.30 -0.67 -1.90
N TYR A 91 -0.94 -1.71 -1.36
CA TYR A 91 -1.26 -1.80 0.06
C TYR A 91 -0.01 -1.67 0.93
N ASN A 92 1.07 -2.41 0.64
CA ASN A 92 2.30 -2.36 1.43
C ASN A 92 2.93 -0.97 1.43
N LEU A 93 3.00 -0.32 0.27
CA LEU A 93 3.52 1.03 0.14
C LEU A 93 2.66 2.04 0.91
N LEU A 94 1.34 1.94 0.81
CA LEU A 94 0.42 2.86 1.50
C LEU A 94 0.42 2.67 3.03
N VAL A 95 0.48 1.44 3.54
CA VAL A 95 0.63 1.21 5.00
C VAL A 95 1.93 1.84 5.49
N HIS A 96 3.03 1.68 4.75
CA HIS A 96 4.33 2.25 5.11
C HIS A 96 4.24 3.78 5.26
N GLU A 97 3.74 4.47 4.24
CA GLU A 97 3.63 5.93 4.28
C GLU A 97 2.58 6.43 5.27
N TYR A 98 1.52 5.66 5.50
CA TYR A 98 0.51 6.02 6.50
C TYR A 98 1.05 5.90 7.93
N LEU A 99 1.91 4.92 8.22
CA LEU A 99 2.59 4.84 9.51
C LEU A 99 3.51 6.04 9.74
N HIS A 100 4.20 6.52 8.70
CA HIS A 100 4.92 7.80 8.76
C HIS A 100 3.97 8.98 9.04
N ALA A 101 2.82 9.02 8.36
CA ALA A 101 1.80 10.04 8.63
C ALA A 101 1.19 9.94 10.04
N LEU A 102 1.26 8.77 10.71
CA LEU A 102 0.86 8.57 12.09
C LEU A 102 1.98 8.86 13.10
N GLY A 103 3.14 9.32 12.63
CA GLY A 103 4.26 9.78 13.44
C GLY A 103 5.32 8.73 13.77
N GLU A 104 5.32 7.56 13.10
CA GLU A 104 6.43 6.61 13.21
C GLU A 104 7.52 6.97 12.19
N TYR A 105 8.70 7.36 12.67
CA TYR A 105 9.80 7.83 11.81
C TYR A 105 10.95 6.84 11.68
N SER A 106 10.96 5.78 12.49
CA SER A 106 11.99 4.74 12.38
C SER A 106 11.63 3.81 11.22
N GLU A 107 12.40 3.86 10.13
CA GLU A 107 12.30 2.93 9.00
C GLU A 107 12.27 1.45 9.44
N VAL A 108 13.05 1.11 10.46
CA VAL A 108 13.12 -0.25 11.00
C VAL A 108 11.79 -0.62 11.67
N GLU A 109 11.23 0.28 12.47
CA GLU A 109 9.93 0.04 13.13
C GLU A 109 8.78 0.04 12.13
N VAL A 110 8.75 0.95 11.16
CA VAL A 110 7.73 0.96 10.10
C VAL A 110 7.74 -0.36 9.35
N ARG A 111 8.90 -0.85 8.89
CA ARG A 111 9.00 -2.14 8.19
C ARG A 111 8.50 -3.30 9.04
N ARG A 112 8.86 -3.33 10.32
CA ARG A 112 8.37 -4.34 11.27
C ARG A 112 6.85 -4.25 11.41
N MET A 113 6.30 -3.05 11.58
CA MET A 113 4.86 -2.82 11.72
C MET A 113 4.09 -3.19 10.47
N VAL A 114 4.58 -2.85 9.27
CA VAL A 114 3.94 -3.25 8.00
C VAL A 114 3.80 -4.77 7.93
N TYR A 115 4.86 -5.53 8.26
CA TYR A 115 4.80 -6.99 8.31
C TYR A 115 3.81 -7.50 9.35
N GLU A 116 3.84 -6.96 10.57
CA GLU A 116 2.94 -7.39 11.66
C GLU A 116 1.46 -7.11 11.34
N ILE A 117 1.16 -5.94 10.76
CA ILE A 117 -0.20 -5.57 10.32
C ILE A 117 -0.65 -6.50 9.20
N ALA A 118 0.20 -6.73 8.18
CA ALA A 118 -0.11 -7.64 7.09
C ALA A 118 -0.37 -9.07 7.60
N ARG A 119 0.50 -9.60 8.46
CA ARG A 119 0.36 -10.92 9.07
C ARG A 119 -0.93 -11.04 9.89
N LYS A 120 -1.23 -10.05 10.73
CA LYS A 120 -2.43 -10.04 11.59
C LYS A 120 -3.72 -9.96 10.77
N CYS A 121 -3.73 -9.18 9.68
CA CYS A 121 -4.93 -8.93 8.90
C CYS A 121 -5.13 -9.92 7.74
N PHE A 122 -4.07 -10.47 7.17
CA PHE A 122 -4.15 -11.34 5.99
C PHE A 122 -3.63 -12.76 6.25
N GLY A 123 -2.93 -13.03 7.35
CA GLY A 123 -2.28 -14.31 7.62
C GLY A 123 -0.87 -14.40 7.02
N GLU A 124 -0.07 -15.36 7.51
CA GLU A 124 1.36 -15.49 7.17
C GLU A 124 1.58 -15.78 5.68
N GLU A 125 0.83 -16.72 5.10
CA GLU A 125 1.06 -17.22 3.74
C GLU A 125 0.43 -16.37 2.62
N TYR A 126 -0.22 -15.25 2.96
CA TYR A 126 -0.84 -14.40 1.97
C TYR A 126 0.18 -13.46 1.30
N ILE A 127 0.00 -13.17 0.01
CA ILE A 127 0.98 -12.42 -0.80
C ILE A 127 1.34 -11.06 -0.20
N VAL A 128 0.38 -10.38 0.44
CA VAL A 128 0.60 -9.10 1.12
C VAL A 128 1.67 -9.23 2.21
N THR A 129 1.61 -10.30 3.00
CA THR A 129 2.53 -10.59 4.11
C THR A 129 3.90 -11.01 3.58
N GLU A 130 3.94 -11.83 2.53
CA GLU A 130 5.22 -12.20 1.89
C GLU A 130 5.92 -10.99 1.27
N VAL A 131 5.18 -10.07 0.65
CA VAL A 131 5.74 -8.80 0.13
C VAL A 131 6.28 -7.93 1.26
N ALA A 132 5.54 -7.80 2.36
CA ALA A 132 6.00 -7.06 3.55
C ALA A 132 7.31 -7.64 4.12
N LYS A 133 7.39 -8.97 4.20
CA LYS A 133 8.53 -9.72 4.75
C LYS A 133 9.78 -9.64 3.88
N ARG A 134 9.62 -9.75 2.55
CA ARG A 134 10.74 -9.82 1.59
C ARG A 134 11.10 -8.49 0.94
N SER A 135 10.32 -7.44 1.19
CA SER A 135 10.35 -6.12 0.54
C SER A 135 9.53 -6.03 -0.77
N PRO A 136 8.85 -4.90 -1.04
CA PRO A 136 8.14 -4.62 -2.30
C PRO A 136 8.93 -4.92 -3.58
N TRP A 137 10.23 -4.64 -3.58
CA TRP A 137 11.12 -4.88 -4.73
C TRP A 137 11.36 -6.35 -5.03
N SER A 138 10.94 -7.27 -4.15
CA SER A 138 10.98 -8.71 -4.45
C SER A 138 10.10 -9.06 -5.66
N LEU A 139 9.05 -8.27 -5.94
CA LEU A 139 8.20 -8.40 -7.12
C LEU A 139 8.89 -8.01 -8.44
N LEU A 140 10.00 -7.28 -8.37
CA LEU A 140 10.75 -6.85 -9.55
C LEU A 140 11.89 -7.82 -9.95
N LYS A 141 12.09 -8.89 -9.18
CA LYS A 141 13.18 -9.84 -9.46
C LYS A 141 12.95 -10.52 -10.82
N GLY A 142 13.94 -10.38 -11.71
CA GLY A 142 13.89 -10.95 -13.06
C GLY A 142 13.26 -10.04 -14.11
N ILE A 143 12.80 -8.83 -13.73
CA ILE A 143 12.30 -7.84 -14.68
C ILE A 143 13.48 -7.02 -15.23
N PRO A 144 13.67 -6.91 -16.56
CA PRO A 144 14.68 -6.04 -17.15
C PRO A 144 14.26 -4.57 -17.02
N LEU A 145 14.71 -3.90 -15.95
CA LEU A 145 14.36 -2.50 -15.65
C LEU A 145 15.06 -1.46 -16.56
N GLN A 146 16.01 -1.89 -17.41
CA GLN A 146 16.87 -1.03 -18.21
C GLN A 146 16.16 -0.31 -19.37
N SER A 147 14.91 -0.67 -19.67
CA SER A 147 14.12 -0.11 -20.78
C SER A 147 12.97 0.80 -20.34
N VAL A 148 12.74 1.00 -19.04
CA VAL A 148 11.61 1.81 -18.54
C VAL A 148 11.98 3.29 -18.52
N ASN A 149 12.27 3.86 -19.69
CA ASN A 149 12.28 5.31 -19.89
C ASN A 149 10.84 5.77 -20.15
N ALA A 150 10.02 5.81 -19.11
CA ALA A 150 8.75 6.49 -19.20
C ALA A 150 9.00 8.01 -19.23
N PRO A 151 8.47 8.77 -20.20
CA PRO A 151 8.58 10.22 -20.18
C PRO A 151 7.95 10.75 -18.88
N LYS A 152 8.67 11.64 -18.17
CA LYS A 152 8.16 12.25 -16.93
C LYS A 152 6.83 12.94 -17.21
N ARG A 153 5.76 12.42 -16.62
CA ARG A 153 4.45 13.05 -16.61
C ARG A 153 4.36 14.07 -15.49
N VAL A 154 3.35 14.93 -15.59
CA VAL A 154 2.97 15.81 -14.48
C VAL A 154 2.40 14.94 -13.36
N MET A 155 2.74 15.31 -12.11
CA MET A 155 2.15 14.73 -10.91
C MET A 155 0.62 14.77 -10.99
N GLU A 156 -0.03 13.67 -10.64
CA GLU A 156 -1.47 13.47 -10.77
C GLU A 156 -2.12 13.30 -9.40
N ILE A 157 -3.30 13.89 -9.18
CA ILE A 157 -4.08 13.74 -7.94
C ILE A 157 -5.08 12.61 -8.11
N VAL A 158 -5.11 11.67 -7.17
CA VAL A 158 -6.15 10.64 -7.08
C VAL A 158 -7.37 11.23 -6.37
N LYS A 159 -8.41 11.55 -7.15
CA LYS A 159 -9.58 12.34 -6.69
C LYS A 159 -10.48 11.61 -5.69
N ASP A 160 -10.51 10.28 -5.74
CA ASP A 160 -11.36 9.40 -4.93
C ASP A 160 -10.59 8.70 -3.81
N PHE A 161 -9.40 9.19 -3.47
CA PHE A 161 -8.52 8.52 -2.51
C PHE A 161 -9.10 8.47 -1.09
N GLU A 162 -9.64 9.59 -0.61
CA GLU A 162 -10.23 9.69 0.73
C GLU A 162 -11.71 10.03 0.61
N LYS A 163 -12.56 9.18 1.20
CA LYS A 163 -13.98 9.46 1.34
C LYS A 163 -14.17 10.48 2.46
N THR A 164 -14.79 11.60 2.13
CA THR A 164 -15.15 12.62 3.13
C THR A 164 -16.41 12.16 3.86
N ASP A 165 -16.26 11.40 4.93
CA ASP A 165 -17.36 11.14 5.85
C ASP A 165 -17.65 12.42 6.66
N ARG A 166 -18.75 13.08 6.28
CA ARG A 166 -19.50 14.14 6.98
C ARG A 166 -18.67 15.15 7.79
N TYR A 167 -18.58 16.38 7.27
CA TYR A 167 -18.43 17.56 8.12
C TYR A 167 -19.52 17.54 9.20
N ILE A 168 -19.13 17.41 10.47
CA ILE A 168 -19.97 17.93 11.55
C ILE A 168 -19.76 19.45 11.50
N VAL A 169 -20.76 20.16 10.98
CA VAL A 169 -20.90 21.62 11.11
C VAL A 169 -21.37 21.93 12.52
#